data_AF-A0A3N1L0V7-F1
#
_entry.id   AF-A0A3N1L0V7-F1
#
_cell.length_a   1.000
_cell.length_b   1.000
_cell.length_c   1.000
_cell.angle_alpha   90.00
_cell.angle_beta   90.00
_cell.angle_gamma   90.00
#
_symmetry.space_group_name_H-M   'P 1'
#
loop_
_entity.id
_entity.type
_entity.pdbx_description
1 polymer ?
#
loop_
_entity_poly.entity_id
_entity_poly.type
_entity_poly.pdbx_seq_one_letter_code
_entity_poly.pdbx_strand_id
1 'polypeptide(L)'
;MRVTKEQAARNRDRIVEVAGELFRRHGFDGIGIADVMKAAGLTHGGFYGHFASKEDLAAQASAAALEAGRARWQRLGEKAGDGAFSAFVERYLSPIHRDAPERGCVLAALGAESARQPGPVRDAAASGIDRLADVVAGMLPAAAPAERRRHALAVLAQMVGAMVLARAAGDSELSDEILAAARAALEPQADRA
;
A
#
# COMPACT_ATOMS: atom_id res chain seq x y z
N MET A 1 35.74 -9.89 5.63
CA MET A 1 35.73 -9.02 4.43
C MET A 1 34.94 -7.76 4.75
N ARG A 2 35.48 -6.56 4.54
CA ARG A 2 34.81 -5.29 4.90
C ARG A 2 33.73 -4.97 3.87
N VAL A 3 32.49 -4.76 4.32
CA VAL A 3 31.36 -4.38 3.44
C VAL A 3 31.62 -2.97 2.90
N THR A 4 31.49 -2.76 1.59
CA THR A 4 31.62 -1.42 0.98
C THR A 4 30.39 -0.58 1.30
N LYS A 5 30.49 0.76 1.22
CA LYS A 5 29.34 1.66 1.43
C LYS A 5 28.18 1.33 0.48
N GLU A 6 28.49 1.04 -0.79
CA GLU A 6 27.50 0.66 -1.79
C GLU A 6 26.83 -0.69 -1.45
N GLN A 7 27.60 -1.67 -0.99
CA GLN A 7 27.03 -2.95 -0.57
C GLN A 7 26.13 -2.77 0.66
N ALA A 8 26.52 -1.91 1.60
CA ALA A 8 25.69 -1.60 2.76
C ALA A 8 24.37 -0.91 2.37
N ALA A 9 24.39 0.00 1.39
CA ALA A 9 23.19 0.62 0.84
C ALA A 9 22.27 -0.41 0.16
N ARG A 10 22.82 -1.26 -0.73
CA ARG A 10 22.06 -2.34 -1.38
C ARG A 10 21.43 -3.31 -0.38
N ASN A 11 22.18 -3.70 0.65
CA ASN A 11 21.68 -4.55 1.72
C ASN A 11 20.52 -3.87 2.46
N ARG A 12 20.67 -2.57 2.76
CA ARG A 12 19.64 -1.79 3.43
C ARG A 12 18.35 -1.74 2.62
N ASP A 13 18.43 -1.41 1.34
CA ASP A 13 17.27 -1.37 0.44
C ASP A 13 16.58 -2.74 0.35
N ARG A 14 17.38 -3.81 0.26
CA ARG A 14 16.87 -5.19 0.27
C ARG A 14 16.13 -5.52 1.57
N ILE A 15 16.66 -5.10 2.73
CA ILE A 15 15.97 -5.31 4.01
C ILE A 15 14.63 -4.56 4.04
N VAL A 16 14.60 -3.30 3.57
CA VAL A 16 13.35 -2.49 3.51
C VAL A 16 12.30 -3.16 2.63
N GLU A 17 12.69 -3.66 1.45
CA GLU A 17 11.81 -4.36 0.52
C GLU A 17 11.21 -5.63 1.17
N VAL A 18 12.07 -6.52 1.69
CA VAL A 18 11.66 -7.77 2.35
C VAL A 18 10.77 -7.50 3.55
N ALA A 19 11.17 -6.55 4.40
CA ALA A 19 10.39 -6.16 5.56
C ALA A 19 9.00 -5.67 5.15
N GLY A 20 8.90 -4.87 4.09
CA GLY A 20 7.63 -4.39 3.58
C GLY A 20 6.68 -5.52 3.17
N GLU A 21 7.20 -6.53 2.47
CA GLU A 21 6.40 -7.72 2.10
C GLU A 21 5.98 -8.53 3.32
N LEU A 22 6.91 -8.80 4.23
CA LEU A 22 6.66 -9.62 5.41
C LEU A 22 5.73 -8.94 6.42
N PHE A 23 5.87 -7.63 6.65
CA PHE A 23 4.92 -6.89 7.48
C PHE A 23 3.52 -6.95 6.87
N ARG A 24 3.34 -6.74 5.57
CA ARG A 24 2.01 -6.87 4.95
C ARG A 24 1.42 -8.28 5.05
N ARG A 25 2.26 -9.31 5.10
CA ARG A 25 1.83 -10.71 5.24
C ARG A 25 1.49 -11.09 6.68
N HIS A 26 2.28 -10.63 7.64
CA HIS A 26 2.26 -11.13 9.02
C HIS A 26 1.81 -10.09 10.05
N GLY A 27 1.56 -8.85 9.64
CA GLY A 27 1.43 -7.73 10.56
C GLY A 27 2.79 -7.21 11.03
N PHE A 28 2.81 -6.05 11.67
CA PHE A 28 4.03 -5.51 12.28
C PHE A 28 4.51 -6.39 13.43
N ASP A 29 3.60 -6.89 14.26
CA ASP A 29 3.93 -7.66 15.46
C ASP A 29 4.11 -9.16 15.19
N GLY A 30 3.51 -9.68 14.11
CA GLY A 30 3.55 -11.11 13.78
C GLY A 30 4.84 -11.61 13.14
N ILE A 31 5.86 -10.76 12.96
CA ILE A 31 7.19 -11.19 12.49
C ILE A 31 8.35 -10.53 13.24
N GLY A 32 9.38 -11.31 13.56
CA GLY A 32 10.60 -10.84 14.22
C GLY A 32 11.68 -10.34 13.26
N ILE A 33 12.59 -9.48 13.74
CA ILE A 33 13.71 -8.97 12.94
C ILE A 33 14.65 -10.09 12.46
N ALA A 34 14.78 -11.19 13.21
CA ALA A 34 15.61 -12.32 12.82
C ALA A 34 15.08 -13.00 11.54
N ASP A 35 13.76 -13.17 11.43
CA ASP A 35 13.12 -13.76 10.25
C ASP A 35 13.18 -12.82 9.04
N VAL A 36 13.01 -11.50 9.27
CA VAL A 36 13.22 -10.50 8.22
C VAL A 36 14.64 -10.55 7.67
N MET A 37 15.65 -10.55 8.55
CA MET A 37 17.05 -10.60 8.13
C MET A 37 17.39 -11.90 7.41
N LYS A 38 16.88 -13.03 7.91
CA LYS A 38 17.01 -14.33 7.26
C LYS A 38 16.41 -14.32 5.85
N ALA A 39 15.20 -13.78 5.69
CA ALA A 39 14.55 -13.65 4.38
C ALA A 39 15.28 -12.66 3.44
N ALA A 40 15.99 -11.67 4.01
CA ALA A 40 16.88 -10.79 3.26
C ALA A 40 18.24 -11.42 2.92
N GLY A 41 18.53 -12.64 3.40
CA GLY A 41 19.81 -13.33 3.18
C GLY A 41 20.95 -12.76 4.03
N LEU A 42 20.63 -12.11 5.15
CA LEU A 42 21.58 -11.41 6.01
C LEU A 42 21.54 -11.95 7.44
N THR A 43 22.62 -11.74 8.18
CA THR A 43 22.70 -12.18 9.58
C THR A 43 21.86 -11.29 10.49
N HIS A 44 21.30 -11.87 11.55
CA HIS A 44 20.55 -11.10 12.56
C HIS A 44 21.38 -9.95 13.15
N GLY A 45 22.66 -10.19 13.45
CA GLY A 45 23.57 -9.16 13.98
C GLY A 45 23.83 -7.99 13.02
N GLY A 46 23.64 -8.17 11.71
CA GLY A 46 23.77 -7.09 10.72
C GLY A 46 22.66 -6.04 10.82
N PHE A 47 21.53 -6.35 11.46
CA PHE A 47 20.36 -5.47 11.55
C PHE A 47 20.69 -4.11 12.15
N TYR A 48 21.38 -4.11 13.30
CA TYR A 48 21.72 -2.90 14.05
C TYR A 48 22.78 -2.03 13.36
N GLY A 49 23.42 -2.53 12.29
CA GLY A 49 24.25 -1.71 11.40
C GLY A 49 23.44 -0.92 10.36
N HIS A 50 22.15 -1.23 10.17
CA HIS A 50 21.29 -0.64 9.14
C HIS A 50 20.11 0.15 9.72
N PHE A 51 19.54 -0.30 10.84
CA PHE A 51 18.33 0.25 11.47
C PHE A 51 18.50 0.39 12.98
N ALA A 52 17.88 1.42 13.55
CA ALA A 52 17.95 1.67 14.99
C ALA A 52 17.06 0.71 15.79
N SER A 53 15.91 0.32 15.22
CA SER A 53 14.94 -0.56 15.86
C SER A 53 14.01 -1.20 14.83
N LYS A 54 13.15 -2.13 15.27
CA LYS A 54 12.12 -2.73 14.40
C LYS A 54 11.10 -1.69 13.94
N GLU A 55 10.76 -0.73 14.80
CA GLU A 55 9.85 0.37 14.52
C GLU A 55 10.42 1.31 13.45
N ASP A 56 11.73 1.60 13.50
CA ASP A 56 12.44 2.35 12.45
C ASP A 56 12.34 1.62 11.10
N LEU A 57 12.62 0.31 11.08
CA LEU A 57 12.44 -0.49 9.88
C LEU A 57 10.98 -0.48 9.38
N ALA A 58 10.00 -0.61 10.28
CA ALA A 58 8.58 -0.60 9.95
C ALA A 58 8.13 0.72 9.32
N ALA A 59 8.59 1.86 9.85
CA ALA A 59 8.29 3.17 9.31
C ALA A 59 8.86 3.33 7.90
N GLN A 60 10.13 2.94 7.70
CA GLN A 60 10.79 3.04 6.41
C GLN A 60 10.23 2.08 5.36
N ALA A 61 9.93 0.83 5.75
CA ALA A 61 9.28 -0.14 4.89
C ALA A 61 7.87 0.31 4.46
N SER A 62 7.11 0.91 5.39
CA SER A 62 5.80 1.48 5.10
C SER A 62 5.90 2.67 4.14
N ALA A 63 6.82 3.60 4.39
CA ALA A 63 7.06 4.76 3.53
C ALA A 63 7.48 4.32 2.11
N ALA A 64 8.42 3.39 1.99
CA ALA A 64 8.87 2.84 0.72
C ALA A 64 7.73 2.13 -0.04
N ALA A 65 6.89 1.37 0.66
CA ALA A 65 5.74 0.69 0.06
C ALA A 65 4.67 1.68 -0.44
N LEU A 66 4.38 2.73 0.33
CA LEU A 66 3.46 3.81 -0.06
C LEU A 66 3.98 4.54 -1.30
N GLU A 67 5.27 4.88 -1.31
CA GLU A 67 5.91 5.57 -2.43
C GLU A 67 5.94 4.71 -3.70
N ALA A 68 6.28 3.42 -3.57
CA ALA A 68 6.23 2.48 -4.69
C ALA A 68 4.79 2.31 -5.22
N GLY A 69 3.79 2.28 -4.33
CA GLY A 69 2.37 2.27 -4.68
C GLY A 69 1.95 3.52 -5.44
N ARG A 70 2.30 4.70 -4.91
CA ARG A 70 2.05 6.01 -5.52
C ARG A 70 2.63 6.09 -6.93
N ALA A 71 3.90 5.70 -7.09
CA ALA A 71 4.56 5.69 -8.39
C ALA A 71 3.92 4.71 -9.39
N ARG A 72 3.41 3.56 -8.92
CA ARG A 72 2.64 2.63 -9.77
C ARG A 72 1.32 3.26 -10.23
N TRP A 73 0.61 3.95 -9.34
CA TRP A 73 -0.67 4.58 -9.67
C TRP A 73 -0.49 5.74 -10.65
N GLN A 74 0.55 6.57 -10.46
CA GLN A 74 0.87 7.65 -11.40
C GLN A 74 1.12 7.12 -12.82
N ARG A 75 1.96 6.09 -12.96
CA ARG A 75 2.22 5.46 -14.26
C ARG A 75 0.98 4.86 -14.89
N LEU A 76 0.04 4.37 -14.10
CA LEU A 76 -1.23 3.87 -14.63
C LEU A 76 -2.09 5.02 -15.16
N GLY A 77 -2.18 6.11 -14.40
CA GLY A 77 -2.90 7.32 -14.82
C GLY A 77 -2.36 7.91 -16.13
N GLU A 78 -1.04 8.03 -16.24
CA GLU A 78 -0.37 8.54 -17.46
C GLU A 78 -0.63 7.67 -18.70
N LYS A 79 -0.71 6.34 -18.54
CA LYS A 79 -0.88 5.40 -19.66
C LYS A 79 -2.31 5.30 -20.16
N ALA A 80 -3.29 5.46 -19.27
CA ALA A 80 -4.69 5.15 -19.56
C ALA A 80 -5.52 6.37 -19.98
N GLY A 81 -4.99 7.60 -19.86
CA GLY A 81 -5.66 8.82 -20.33
C GLY A 81 -7.06 8.97 -19.75
N ASP A 82 -8.05 9.19 -20.60
CA ASP A 82 -9.46 9.40 -20.20
C ASP A 82 -10.09 8.18 -19.49
N GLY A 83 -9.54 6.97 -19.66
CA GLY A 83 -9.99 5.75 -18.98
C GLY A 83 -9.20 5.42 -17.71
N ALA A 84 -8.29 6.31 -17.27
CA ALA A 84 -7.37 6.06 -16.17
C ALA A 84 -8.06 5.66 -14.87
N PHE A 85 -9.15 6.34 -14.53
CA PHE A 85 -9.85 6.09 -13.29
C PHE A 85 -10.48 4.69 -13.25
N SER A 86 -11.26 4.32 -14.27
CA SER A 86 -11.88 3.00 -14.36
C SER A 86 -10.83 1.88 -14.40
N ALA A 87 -9.76 2.04 -15.20
CA ALA A 87 -8.67 1.07 -15.24
C ALA A 87 -7.96 0.92 -13.88
N PHE A 88 -7.85 2.01 -13.13
CA PHE A 88 -7.29 1.99 -11.79
C PHE A 88 -8.17 1.26 -10.79
N VAL A 89 -9.47 1.56 -10.78
CA VAL A 89 -10.46 0.89 -9.93
C VAL A 89 -10.49 -0.62 -10.22
N GLU A 90 -10.57 -1.02 -11.48
CA GLU A 90 -10.56 -2.43 -11.90
C GLU A 90 -9.29 -3.16 -11.47
N ARG A 91 -8.14 -2.54 -11.70
CA ARG A 91 -6.86 -3.15 -11.34
C ARG A 91 -6.72 -3.31 -9.84
N TYR A 92 -7.13 -2.31 -9.07
CA TYR A 92 -7.02 -2.31 -7.62
C TYR A 92 -8.00 -3.28 -6.98
N LEU A 93 -9.27 -3.29 -7.38
CA LEU A 93 -10.32 -4.15 -6.83
C LEU A 93 -10.39 -5.50 -7.56
N SER A 94 -9.24 -6.17 -7.70
CA SER A 94 -9.13 -7.45 -8.40
C SER A 94 -8.74 -8.60 -7.48
N PRO A 95 -9.10 -9.86 -7.81
CA PRO A 95 -8.63 -11.05 -7.10
C PRO A 95 -7.10 -11.12 -7.02
N ILE A 96 -6.40 -10.73 -8.09
CA ILE A 96 -4.93 -10.66 -8.10
C ILE A 96 -4.37 -9.79 -6.98
N HIS A 97 -5.03 -8.66 -6.68
CA HIS A 97 -4.61 -7.78 -5.58
C HIS A 97 -5.10 -8.30 -4.22
N ARG A 98 -6.32 -8.85 -4.15
CA ARG A 98 -6.85 -9.50 -2.94
C ARG A 98 -5.93 -10.59 -2.42
N ASP A 99 -5.52 -11.49 -3.31
CA ASP A 99 -4.81 -12.74 -3.00
C ASP A 99 -3.31 -12.55 -2.80
N ALA A 100 -2.77 -11.36 -3.06
CA ALA A 100 -1.37 -11.01 -2.89
C ALA A 100 -1.18 -9.86 -1.89
N PRO A 101 -1.59 -9.99 -0.61
CA PRO A 101 -1.45 -8.94 0.39
C PRO A 101 0.01 -8.49 0.56
N GLU A 102 0.97 -9.41 0.47
CA GLU A 102 2.39 -9.09 0.58
C GLU A 102 2.91 -8.20 -0.55
N ARG A 103 2.24 -8.13 -1.70
CA ARG A 103 2.60 -7.26 -2.84
C ARG A 103 1.57 -6.16 -3.10
N GLY A 104 0.53 -6.10 -2.27
CA GLY A 104 -0.60 -5.20 -2.42
C GLY A 104 -0.45 -3.84 -1.75
N CYS A 105 -1.57 -3.17 -1.58
CA CYS A 105 -1.70 -1.89 -0.89
C CYS A 105 -1.42 -2.08 0.59
N VAL A 106 -0.42 -1.38 1.09
CA VAL A 106 -0.03 -1.40 2.50
C VAL A 106 -1.14 -0.89 3.43
N LEU A 107 -1.98 0.06 3.00
CA LEU A 107 -3.10 0.53 3.81
C LEU A 107 -4.18 -0.54 3.99
N ALA A 108 -4.43 -1.36 2.96
CA ALA A 108 -5.38 -2.46 3.03
C ALA A 108 -4.85 -3.68 3.81
N ALA A 109 -3.53 -3.75 4.05
CA ALA A 109 -2.92 -4.83 4.83
C ALA A 109 -2.67 -4.41 6.30
N LEU A 110 -2.21 -3.17 6.51
CA LEU A 110 -1.65 -2.70 7.79
C LEU A 110 -2.33 -1.44 8.33
N GLY A 111 -3.31 -0.86 7.65
CA GLY A 111 -3.89 0.44 8.02
C GLY A 111 -4.40 0.49 9.47
N ALA A 112 -5.09 -0.57 9.92
CA ALA A 112 -5.58 -0.69 11.29
C ALA A 112 -4.45 -0.87 12.32
N GLU A 113 -3.35 -1.52 11.95
CA GLU A 113 -2.18 -1.68 12.82
C GLU A 113 -1.37 -0.39 12.92
N SER A 114 -1.20 0.34 11.82
CA SER A 114 -0.48 1.62 11.78
C SER A 114 -1.03 2.64 12.77
N ALA A 115 -2.33 2.59 13.09
CA ALA A 115 -2.96 3.45 14.09
C ALA A 115 -2.51 3.15 15.53
N ARG A 116 -2.03 1.93 15.79
CA ARG A 116 -1.51 1.47 17.11
C ARG A 116 0.01 1.57 17.22
N GLN A 117 0.70 1.87 16.13
CA GLN A 117 2.16 1.97 16.10
C GLN A 117 2.67 3.34 16.59
N PRO A 118 3.96 3.46 16.96
CA PRO A 118 4.59 4.72 17.30
C PRO A 118 4.54 5.76 16.17
N GLY A 119 4.78 7.02 16.52
CA GLY A 119 4.67 8.20 15.64
C GLY A 119 5.20 8.00 14.22
N PRO A 120 6.44 7.52 14.00
CA PRO A 120 7.03 7.43 12.67
C PRO A 120 6.23 6.59 11.66
N VAL A 121 5.63 5.48 12.09
CA VAL A 121 4.80 4.63 11.22
C VAL A 121 3.49 5.36 10.88
N ARG A 122 2.88 6.01 11.87
CA ARG A 122 1.65 6.79 11.68
C ARG A 122 1.88 7.99 10.75
N ASP A 123 3.02 8.66 10.88
CA ASP A 123 3.40 9.81 10.06
C ASP A 123 3.66 9.38 8.61
N ALA A 124 4.35 8.25 8.41
CA ALA A 124 4.51 7.65 7.09
C ALA A 124 3.16 7.32 6.45
N ALA A 125 2.24 6.72 7.20
CA ALA A 125 0.89 6.42 6.73
C ALA A 125 0.11 7.70 6.36
N ALA A 126 0.13 8.72 7.22
CA ALA A 126 -0.56 9.99 6.97
C ALA A 126 -0.04 10.69 5.70
N SER A 127 1.29 10.79 5.55
CA SER A 127 1.90 11.38 4.36
C SER A 127 1.61 10.56 3.10
N GLY A 128 1.62 9.23 3.20
CA GLY A 128 1.28 8.38 2.06
C GLY A 128 -0.18 8.49 1.65
N ILE A 129 -1.12 8.52 2.60
CA ILE A 129 -2.55 8.72 2.31
C ILE A 129 -2.76 10.03 1.55
N ASP A 130 -2.14 11.12 2.02
CA ASP A 130 -2.22 12.44 1.38
C ASP A 130 -1.75 12.39 -0.08
N ARG A 131 -0.56 11.83 -0.31
CA ARG A 131 0.01 11.72 -1.66
C ARG A 131 -0.76 10.77 -2.57
N LEU A 132 -1.32 9.68 -2.03
CA LEU A 132 -2.15 8.77 -2.80
C LEU A 132 -3.47 9.44 -3.21
N ALA A 133 -4.07 10.25 -2.32
CA ALA A 133 -5.25 11.03 -2.64
C ALA A 133 -4.98 12.04 -3.77
N ASP A 134 -3.81 12.66 -3.80
CA ASP A 134 -3.43 13.56 -4.91
C ASP A 134 -3.33 12.82 -6.26
N VAL A 135 -2.82 11.59 -6.26
CA VAL A 135 -2.77 10.76 -7.47
C VAL A 135 -4.17 10.41 -7.96
N VAL A 136 -5.05 9.99 -7.04
CA VAL A 136 -6.45 9.70 -7.39
C VAL A 136 -7.17 10.95 -7.88
N ALA A 137 -6.96 12.10 -7.24
CA ALA A 137 -7.52 13.38 -7.68
C ALA A 137 -7.10 13.75 -9.10
N GLY A 138 -5.86 13.42 -9.50
CA GLY A 138 -5.37 13.62 -10.87
C GLY A 138 -6.06 12.75 -11.92
N MET A 139 -6.71 11.65 -11.52
CA MET A 139 -7.48 10.77 -12.42
C MET A 139 -8.96 11.15 -12.50
N LEU A 140 -9.44 12.00 -11.59
CA LEU A 140 -10.84 12.39 -11.53
C LEU A 140 -11.16 13.56 -12.47
N PRO A 141 -12.42 13.66 -12.96
CA PRO A 141 -12.88 14.77 -13.78
C PRO A 141 -12.61 16.15 -13.15
N ALA A 142 -12.62 17.17 -14.01
CA ALA A 142 -12.48 18.56 -13.59
C ALA A 142 -13.58 18.98 -12.60
N ALA A 143 -13.16 19.44 -11.41
CA ALA A 143 -14.00 20.02 -10.37
C ALA A 143 -13.18 21.05 -9.55
N ALA A 144 -13.83 21.76 -8.62
CA ALA A 144 -13.11 22.63 -7.70
C ALA A 144 -12.06 21.82 -6.89
N PRO A 145 -10.85 22.35 -6.61
CA PRO A 145 -9.77 21.58 -5.96
C PRO A 145 -10.20 20.89 -4.65
N ALA A 146 -10.96 21.59 -3.80
CA ALA A 146 -11.44 21.04 -2.53
C ALA A 146 -12.46 19.91 -2.71
N GLU A 147 -13.32 20.00 -3.72
CA GLU A 147 -14.31 18.97 -4.06
C GLU A 147 -13.64 17.73 -4.63
N ARG A 148 -12.72 17.91 -5.57
CA ARG A 148 -11.94 16.83 -6.18
C ARG A 148 -11.13 16.06 -5.14
N ARG A 149 -10.50 16.78 -4.21
CA ARG A 149 -9.76 16.16 -3.10
C ARG A 149 -10.67 15.37 -2.17
N ARG A 150 -11.85 15.91 -1.84
CA ARG A 150 -12.85 15.19 -1.04
C ARG A 150 -13.30 13.91 -1.73
N HIS A 151 -13.57 13.96 -3.03
CA HIS A 151 -13.95 12.80 -3.83
C HIS A 151 -12.81 11.77 -3.88
N ALA A 152 -11.56 12.20 -4.12
CA ALA A 152 -10.40 11.32 -4.14
C ALA A 152 -10.19 10.58 -2.81
N LEU A 153 -10.37 11.27 -1.68
CA LEU A 153 -10.32 10.65 -0.35
C LEU A 153 -11.46 9.63 -0.15
N ALA A 154 -12.67 9.94 -0.62
CA ALA A 154 -13.81 9.01 -0.55
C ALA A 154 -13.58 7.77 -1.43
N VAL A 155 -13.02 7.93 -2.63
CA VAL A 155 -12.62 6.82 -3.51
C VAL A 155 -11.56 5.96 -2.80
N LEU A 156 -10.51 6.57 -2.28
CA LEU A 156 -9.44 5.85 -1.59
C LEU A 156 -9.98 5.04 -0.40
N ALA A 157 -10.88 5.64 0.40
CA ALA A 157 -11.51 4.98 1.53
C ALA A 157 -12.38 3.78 1.08
N GLN A 158 -13.17 3.93 0.02
CA GLN A 158 -13.99 2.86 -0.53
C GLN A 158 -13.13 1.72 -1.07
N MET A 159 -12.10 2.04 -1.86
CA MET A 159 -11.21 1.04 -2.44
C MET A 159 -10.46 0.24 -1.37
N VAL A 160 -9.80 0.94 -0.44
CA VAL A 160 -9.05 0.32 0.66
C VAL A 160 -9.99 -0.50 1.54
N GLY A 161 -11.15 0.05 1.91
CA GLY A 161 -12.14 -0.61 2.75
C GLY A 161 -12.72 -1.88 2.10
N ALA A 162 -13.10 -1.81 0.82
CA ALA A 162 -13.60 -2.97 0.08
C ALA A 162 -12.55 -4.07 0.00
N MET A 163 -11.27 -3.72 -0.24
CA MET A 163 -10.17 -4.69 -0.25
C MET A 163 -9.95 -5.35 1.12
N VAL A 164 -10.08 -4.59 2.22
CA VAL A 164 -10.01 -5.13 3.58
C VAL A 164 -11.14 -6.13 3.83
N LEU A 165 -12.38 -5.76 3.48
CA LEU A 165 -13.56 -6.61 3.66
C LEU A 165 -13.49 -7.88 2.80
N ALA A 166 -13.10 -7.76 1.53
CA ALA A 166 -12.94 -8.91 0.63
C ALA A 166 -11.91 -9.91 1.18
N ARG A 167 -10.75 -9.44 1.63
CA ARG A 167 -9.74 -10.31 2.26
C ARG A 167 -10.25 -10.97 3.55
N ALA A 168 -11.03 -10.24 4.35
CA ALA A 168 -11.60 -10.77 5.59
C ALA A 168 -12.67 -11.85 5.32
N ALA A 169 -13.40 -11.74 4.21
CA ALA A 169 -14.35 -12.76 3.76
C ALA A 169 -13.68 -14.02 3.18
N GLY A 170 -12.37 -14.00 2.96
CA GLY A 170 -11.59 -15.14 2.48
C GLY A 170 -11.88 -15.54 1.03
N ASP A 171 -11.52 -16.77 0.65
CA ASP A 171 -11.84 -17.33 -0.67
C ASP A 171 -13.31 -17.76 -0.71
N SER A 172 -14.20 -16.79 -0.95
CA SER A 172 -15.66 -16.98 -0.94
C SER A 172 -16.35 -16.13 -2.01
N GLU A 173 -17.57 -16.54 -2.39
CA GLU A 173 -18.43 -15.76 -3.30
C GLU A 173 -18.68 -14.34 -2.76
N LEU A 174 -18.83 -14.19 -1.43
CA LEU A 174 -19.01 -12.90 -0.78
C LEU A 174 -17.80 -11.98 -1.01
N SER A 175 -16.58 -12.52 -0.99
CA SER A 175 -15.38 -11.73 -1.26
C SER A 175 -15.39 -11.16 -2.68
N ASP A 176 -15.77 -11.97 -3.67
CA ASP A 176 -15.89 -11.51 -5.06
C ASP A 176 -17.04 -10.52 -5.25
N GLU A 177 -18.16 -10.74 -4.56
CA GLU A 177 -19.30 -9.82 -4.54
C GLU A 177 -18.91 -8.45 -3.98
N ILE A 178 -18.14 -8.40 -2.88
CA ILE A 178 -17.64 -7.15 -2.30
C ILE A 178 -16.80 -6.37 -3.33
N LEU A 179 -15.87 -7.05 -4.02
CA LEU A 179 -15.04 -6.40 -5.05
C LEU A 179 -15.88 -5.90 -6.22
N ALA A 180 -16.85 -6.69 -6.69
CA ALA A 180 -17.75 -6.29 -7.77
C ALA A 180 -18.64 -5.10 -7.37
N ALA A 181 -19.25 -5.13 -6.19
CA ALA A 181 -20.11 -4.06 -5.68
C ALA A 181 -19.34 -2.75 -5.53
N ALA A 182 -18.11 -2.81 -4.99
CA ALA A 182 -17.27 -1.61 -4.84
C ALA A 182 -16.84 -1.03 -6.20
N ARG A 183 -16.55 -1.86 -7.21
CA ARG A 183 -16.28 -1.38 -8.57
C ARG A 183 -17.49 -0.67 -9.16
N ALA A 184 -18.66 -1.31 -9.14
CA ALA A 184 -19.90 -0.75 -9.67
C ALA A 184 -20.32 0.56 -8.98
N ALA A 185 -20.00 0.72 -7.69
CA ALA A 185 -20.26 1.96 -6.95
C ALA A 185 -19.31 3.11 -7.33
N LEU A 186 -18.08 2.78 -7.76
CA LEU A 186 -17.05 3.75 -8.12
C LEU A 186 -17.08 4.13 -9.60
N GLU A 187 -17.58 3.25 -10.47
CA GLU A 187 -17.75 3.58 -11.88
C GLU A 187 -18.77 4.74 -12.06
N PRO A 188 -18.55 5.62 -13.05
CA PRO A 188 -19.54 6.63 -13.40
C PRO A 188 -20.87 5.96 -13.73
N GLN A 189 -21.87 6.16 -12.87
CA GLN A 189 -23.22 5.68 -13.16
C GLN A 189 -23.76 6.51 -14.33
N ALA A 190 -23.87 5.90 -15.50
CA ALA A 190 -24.34 6.55 -16.72
C ALA A 190 -25.78 7.10 -16.59
N ASP A 191 -26.56 6.62 -15.62
CA ASP A 191 -27.99 6.95 -15.47
C ASP A 191 -28.37 7.26 -14.01
N ARG A 192 -28.01 8.44 -13.52
CA ARG A 192 -28.82 9.12 -12.49
C ARG A 192 -29.35 10.42 -13.07
N ALA A 193 -30.38 10.25 -13.91
CA ALA A 193 -31.31 11.30 -14.32
C ALA A 193 -32.03 11.92 -13.12
#